data_AF-A0A6G6Z265-F1
#
_entry.id   AF-A0A6G6Z265-F1
#
_cell.length_a   1.000
_cell.length_b   1.000
_cell.length_c   1.000
_cell.angle_alpha   90.00
_cell.angle_beta   90.00
_cell.angle_gamma   90.00
#
_symmetry.space_group_name_H-M   'P 1'
#
loop_
_entity.id
_entity.type
_entity.pdbx_description
1 polymer ?
#
loop_
_entity_poly.entity_id
_entity_poly.type
_entity_poly.pdbx_seq_one_letter_code
_entity_poly.pdbx_strand_id
1 'polypeptide(L)' 'MTDEEMVRLRAHGNNIARYCRLLQTKLSDVERQYIKRRLAEEEKAFTSIGPTTMSPG' A
#
# COMPACT_ATOMS: atom_id res chain seq x y z
N MET A 1 -11.70 -14.33 7.21
CA MET A 1 -11.16 -13.02 7.63
C MET A 1 -11.06 -13.04 9.14
N THR A 2 -9.89 -13.42 9.66
CA THR A 2 -9.59 -13.39 11.10
C THR A 2 -9.37 -11.95 11.54
N ASP A 3 -9.49 -11.67 12.84
CA ASP A 3 -9.19 -10.35 13.42
C ASP A 3 -7.77 -9.87 13.04
N GLU A 4 -6.82 -10.78 12.92
CA GLU A 4 -5.45 -10.49 12.48
C GLU A 4 -5.40 -10.00 11.02
N GLU A 5 -6.17 -10.63 10.13
CA GLU A 5 -6.29 -10.19 8.73
C GLU A 5 -6.93 -8.80 8.66
N MET A 6 -7.94 -8.52 9.49
CA MET A 6 -8.58 -7.19 9.55
C MET A 6 -7.65 -6.10 10.12
N VAL A 7 -6.85 -6.44 11.13
CA VAL A 7 -5.84 -5.53 11.71
C VAL A 7 -4.76 -5.22 10.67
N ARG A 8 -4.30 -6.23 9.91
CA ARG A 8 -3.34 -6.04 8.81
C ARG A 8 -3.93 -5.21 7.69
N LEU A 9 -5.18 -5.48 7.28
CA LEU A 9 -5.86 -4.72 6.22
C LEU A 9 -5.99 -3.23 6.59
N ARG A 10 -6.33 -2.93 7.85
CA ARG A 10 -6.34 -1.56 8.38
C ARG A 10 -4.95 -0.93 8.42
N ALA A 11 -3.93 -1.70 8.83
CA ALA A 11 -2.55 -1.22 8.84
C ALA A 11 -2.07 -0.86 7.43
N HIS A 12 -2.35 -1.71 6.43
CA HIS A 12 -2.02 -1.45 5.03
C HIS A 12 -2.72 -0.18 4.51
N GLY A 13 -4.03 -0.02 4.77
CA GLY A 13 -4.75 1.21 4.41
C GLY A 13 -4.17 2.48 5.04
N ASN A 14 -3.82 2.42 6.33
CA ASN A 14 -3.16 3.53 7.02
C ASN A 14 -1.77 3.84 6.45
N ASN A 15 -0.99 2.81 6.11
CA ASN A 15 0.33 2.96 5.50
C ASN A 15 0.22 3.61 4.12
N ILE A 16 -0.73 3.19 3.28
CA ILE A 16 -1.01 3.78 1.96
C ILE A 16 -1.33 5.27 2.09
N ALA A 17 -2.28 5.63 2.97
CA ALA A 17 -2.64 7.03 3.19
C ALA A 17 -1.44 7.87 3.67
N ARG A 18 -0.61 7.31 4.56
CA ARG A 18 0.61 7.95 5.05
C ARG A 18 1.63 8.18 3.94
N TYR A 19 1.88 7.17 3.10
CA TYR A 19 2.81 7.28 1.97
C TYR A 19 2.33 8.28 0.92
N CYS A 20 1.02 8.31 0.61
CA CYS A 20 0.42 9.34 -0.25
C CYS A 20 0.62 10.75 0.30
N ARG A 21 0.51 10.94 1.62
CA ARG A 21 0.77 12.24 2.26
C ARG A 21 2.25 12.61 2.22
N LEU A 22 3.15 11.65 2.42
CA LEU A 22 4.60 11.88 2.30
C LEU A 22 4.99 12.27 0.88
N LEU A 23 4.38 11.67 -0.16
CA LEU A 23 4.66 12.05 -1.55
C LEU A 23 4.29 13.49 -1.91
N GLN A 24 3.44 14.14 -1.11
CA GLN A 24 3.05 15.54 -1.24
C GLN A 24 4.05 16.51 -0.56
N THR A 25 4.98 16.01 0.26
CA THR A 25 6.02 16.85 0.88
C THR A 25 7.27 16.94 -0.01
N LYS A 26 8.20 17.83 0.34
CA LYS A 26 9.53 17.84 -0.27
C LYS A 26 10.28 16.60 0.17
N LEU A 27 10.57 15.72 -0.79
CA LEU A 27 11.34 14.50 -0.63
C LEU A 27 12.48 14.53 -1.65
N SER A 28 13.61 13.95 -1.28
CA SER A 28 14.67 13.64 -2.24
C SER A 28 14.21 12.57 -3.23
N ASP A 29 14.86 12.48 -4.38
CA ASP A 29 14.49 11.53 -5.44
C ASP A 29 14.54 10.08 -4.94
N VAL A 30 15.56 9.76 -4.11
CA VAL A 30 15.74 8.46 -3.45
C VAL A 30 14.58 8.16 -2.48
N GLU A 31 14.17 9.13 -1.67
CA GLU A 31 13.06 8.96 -0.72
C GLU A 31 11.74 8.76 -1.45
N ARG A 32 11.50 9.54 -2.51
CA ARG A 32 10.32 9.41 -3.37
C ARG A 32 10.28 8.04 -4.06
N GLN A 33 11.41 7.55 -4.57
CA GLN A 33 11.50 6.23 -5.21
C GLN A 33 11.26 5.10 -4.20
N TYR A 34 11.84 5.21 -3.00
CA TYR A 34 11.60 4.28 -1.90
C TYR A 34 10.12 4.24 -1.49
N ILE A 35 9.50 5.41 -1.30
CA ILE A 35 8.09 5.51 -0.92
C ILE A 35 7.18 4.95 -2.01
N LYS A 36 7.44 5.24 -3.29
CA LYS A 36 6.66 4.66 -4.40
C LYS A 36 6.73 3.14 -4.43
N ARG A 37 7.93 2.57 -4.19
CA ARG A 37 8.12 1.11 -4.15
C ARG A 37 7.36 0.49 -2.99
N ARG A 38 7.46 1.08 -1.79
CA ARG A 38 6.71 0.64 -0.60
C ARG A 38 5.20 0.78 -0.79
N LEU A 39 4.73 1.86 -1.40
CA LEU A 39 3.31 2.07 -1.71
C LEU A 39 2.76 0.95 -2.60
N ALA A 40 3.47 0.61 -3.68
CA ALA A 40 3.08 -0.47 -4.58
C ALA A 40 3.06 -1.85 -3.89
N GLU A 41 3.99 -2.11 -2.94
CA GLU A 41 3.96 -3.34 -2.15
C GLU A 41 2.76 -3.41 -1.19
N GLU A 42 2.43 -2.31 -0.51
CA GLU A 42 1.26 -2.24 0.37
C GLU A 42 -0.05 -2.36 -0.43
N GLU A 43 -0.14 -1.72 -1.60
CA GLU A 43 -1.31 -1.85 -2.49
C GLU A 43 -1.45 -3.27 -3.04
N LYS A 44 -0.34 -3.94 -3.37
CA LYS A 44 -0.33 -5.33 -3.80
C LYS A 44 -0.72 -6.28 -2.67
N ALA A 45 -0.26 -6.03 -1.43
CA ALA A 45 -0.67 -6.79 -0.26
C ALA A 45 -2.17 -6.59 0.05
N PHE A 46 -2.66 -5.35 -0.08
CA PHE A 46 -4.08 -5.02 0.10
C PHE A 46 -4.98 -5.69 -0.95
N THR A 47 -4.57 -5.65 -2.22
CA THR A 47 -5.31 -6.29 -3.32
C THR A 47 -5.20 -7.81 -3.33
N SER A 48 -4.09 -8.37 -2.84
CA SER A 48 -3.91 -9.82 -2.70
C SER A 48 -4.78 -10.45 -1.60
N ILE A 49 -5.37 -9.66 -0.71
CA ILE A 49 -6.37 -10.11 0.27
C ILE A 49 -7.80 -10.06 -0.33
N GLY A 50 -7.96 -9.41 -1.50
CA GLY A 50 -9.16 -9.50 -2.32
C GLY A 50 -9.18 -10.78 -3.16
N PRO A 51 -10.37 -11.36 -3.44
CA PRO A 51 -10.47 -12.66 -4.08
C PRO A 51 -9.87 -12.59 -5.48
N THR A 52 -9.22 -13.67 -5.88
CA THR A 52 -8.87 -14.11 -7.23
C THR A 52 -9.83 -13.61 -8.34
N THR A 53 -9.79 -12.35 -8.77
CA THR A 53 -10.29 -11.82 -10.07
C THR A 53 -9.74 -10.37 -10.12
N MET A 54 -8.95 -9.88 -11.07
CA MET A 54 -9.11 -9.90 -12.52
C MET A 54 -7.73 -9.64 -13.16
N SER A 55 -7.35 -10.50 -14.09
CA SER A 55 -6.33 -10.21 -15.10
C SER A 55 -6.76 -9.02 -15.96
N PRO A 56 -5.87 -8.09 -16.33
CA PRO A 56 -6.12 -7.24 -17.48
C PRO A 56 -5.81 -8.06 -18.75
N GLY A 57 -6.80 -8.18 -19.63
CA GLY A 57 -6.60 -8.61 -21.02
C GLY A 57 -6.08 -7.46 -21.88
#